data_AF-A0A6G2QIN1-F1
#
_entry.id   AF-A0A6G2QIN1-F1
#
_cell.length_a   1.000
_cell.length_b   1.000
_cell.length_c   1.000
_cell.angle_alpha   90.00
_cell.angle_beta   90.00
_cell.angle_gamma   90.00
#
_symmetry.space_group_name_H-M   'P 1'
#
loop_
_entity.id
_entity.type
_entity.pdbx_description
1 polymer ?
#
loop_
_entity_poly.entity_id
_entity_poly.type
_entity_poly.pdbx_seq_one_letter_code
_entity_poly.pdbx_strand_id
1 'polypeptide(L)'
;MRSRDKRTCRPLSVASAALGLLLVCVAATPAHADSVRDMQWHLDAMHAEEMWKITKGQGITVAVIDSGVDDSLVDLKGQVLDGKDYSEQRGDEHTDIEGHGTSIAALIAATGARGSEHGSYGLAPAAKILPIRMRYATENYGQVDNKAEYSRVLTRAIRYAADTDAQIINISMGSSNAPGRKNVGTPELASAVRYAIGKGKLIFAAAGNSGNTSNLPEYPASTPGVVGVGAITEQIKRLPISQHGAEVDVTAPGHNMVYACLTGTQVCRSEGTSDATAIASASAALIWSKHPEWTNNQVLRVLINTMKGNEESWTRNDDFGYGIVRPRVALTDPGDPGPADEYPLPDLAAAASPSPSPEGAPSADAERGTAPKPASAAAPDSGGLEPLWVALGVAAAAVLAAAVAVPMLRARRRRSAPVPAAPPLPPPYSPYGHPPQQPPAYGPPPGHVMPPPPGSGQDQGRRP
;
A
#
# COMPACT_ATOMS: atom_id res chain seq x y z
N MET A 1 -63.48 31.97 -75.07
CA MET A 1 -63.42 32.26 -73.62
C MET A 1 -62.73 31.09 -72.91
N ARG A 2 -61.87 31.39 -71.92
CA ARG A 2 -61.04 30.49 -71.06
C ARG A 2 -59.69 30.07 -71.67
N SER A 3 -58.63 30.87 -71.51
CA SER A 3 -57.79 31.12 -70.31
C SER A 3 -56.63 30.12 -70.22
N ARG A 4 -55.44 30.61 -70.60
CA ARG A 4 -54.13 30.00 -70.37
C ARG A 4 -53.75 30.22 -68.90
N ASP A 5 -53.56 29.14 -68.15
CA ASP A 5 -52.85 29.21 -66.86
C ASP A 5 -51.40 28.77 -67.02
N LYS A 6 -50.50 29.73 -66.77
CA LYS A 6 -49.07 29.52 -66.59
C LYS A 6 -48.84 28.88 -65.22
N ARG A 7 -48.27 27.67 -65.17
CA ARG A 7 -47.65 27.16 -63.94
C ARG A 7 -46.14 27.38 -64.02
N THR A 8 -45.69 28.24 -63.12
CA THR A 8 -44.31 28.54 -62.77
C THR A 8 -43.68 27.33 -62.07
N CYS A 9 -42.59 26.79 -62.63
CA CYS A 9 -41.69 25.90 -61.90
C CYS A 9 -40.69 26.77 -61.13
N ARG A 10 -40.71 26.70 -59.80
CA ARG A 10 -39.66 27.24 -58.93
C ARG A 10 -38.51 26.21 -58.83
N PRO A 11 -37.24 26.56 -59.07
CA PRO A 11 -36.12 25.69 -58.74
C PRO A 11 -35.72 25.95 -57.29
N LEU A 12 -36.06 25.06 -56.37
CA LEU A 12 -35.65 25.19 -54.97
C LEU A 12 -35.56 23.80 -54.34
N SER A 13 -34.60 22.99 -54.77
CA SER A 13 -34.21 21.73 -54.11
C SER A 13 -32.88 21.19 -54.64
N VAL A 14 -31.79 21.94 -54.51
CA VAL A 14 -30.44 21.34 -54.67
C VAL A 14 -29.46 21.78 -53.56
N ALA A 15 -29.76 22.83 -52.80
CA ALA A 15 -28.83 23.33 -51.78
C ALA A 15 -28.85 22.60 -50.42
N SER A 16 -29.67 21.54 -50.24
CA SER A 16 -29.79 20.85 -48.95
C SER A 16 -29.05 19.51 -48.86
N ALA A 17 -28.59 18.94 -49.99
CA ALA A 17 -27.88 17.65 -49.98
C ALA A 17 -26.37 17.80 -49.71
N ALA A 18 -25.77 18.94 -50.05
CA ALA A 18 -24.34 19.16 -49.89
C ALA A 18 -23.93 19.49 -48.43
N LEU A 19 -24.84 20.05 -47.62
CA LEU A 19 -24.55 20.36 -46.21
C LEU A 19 -24.76 19.15 -45.29
N GLY A 20 -25.61 18.19 -45.67
CA GLY A 20 -25.80 16.95 -44.93
C GLY A 20 -24.62 15.98 -45.04
N LEU A 21 -23.90 15.98 -46.17
CA LEU A 21 -22.72 15.13 -46.34
C LEU A 21 -21.45 15.67 -45.67
N LEU A 22 -21.36 16.99 -45.42
CA LEU A 22 -20.22 17.59 -44.73
C LEU A 22 -20.26 17.39 -43.20
N LEU A 23 -21.42 17.00 -42.64
CA LEU A 23 -21.57 16.70 -41.20
C LEU A 23 -21.33 15.22 -40.85
N VAL A 24 -21.14 14.34 -41.84
CA VAL A 24 -20.92 12.89 -41.63
C VAL A 24 -19.42 12.52 -41.59
N CYS A 25 -18.53 13.46 -41.90
CA CYS A 25 -17.07 13.24 -41.88
C CYS A 25 -16.36 13.81 -40.63
N VAL A 26 -17.08 14.15 -39.56
CA VAL A 26 -16.44 14.15 -38.24
C VAL A 26 -16.22 12.69 -37.92
N ALA A 27 -15.04 12.17 -38.31
CA ALA A 27 -14.56 10.90 -37.82
C ALA A 27 -14.71 10.96 -36.30
N ALA A 28 -15.68 10.22 -35.77
CA ALA A 28 -15.78 10.01 -34.35
C ALA A 28 -14.44 9.36 -33.98
N THR A 29 -13.54 10.15 -33.41
CA THR A 29 -12.35 9.60 -32.76
C THR A 29 -12.91 8.59 -31.78
N PRO A 30 -12.61 7.28 -31.94
CA PRO A 30 -13.10 6.30 -30.98
C PRO A 30 -12.71 6.81 -29.60
N ALA A 31 -13.70 6.97 -28.72
CA ALA A 31 -13.44 7.27 -27.34
C ALA A 31 -12.76 6.01 -26.77
N HIS A 32 -11.43 6.00 -26.78
CA HIS A 32 -10.66 4.98 -26.09
C HIS A 32 -10.91 5.20 -24.60
N ALA A 33 -11.56 4.23 -23.96
CA ALA A 33 -11.61 4.22 -22.50
C ALA A 33 -10.18 3.98 -22.00
N ASP A 34 -9.74 4.79 -21.04
CA ASP A 34 -8.42 4.62 -20.41
C ASP A 34 -8.30 3.18 -19.89
N SER A 35 -7.20 2.51 -20.22
CA SER A 35 -6.89 1.20 -19.66
C SER A 35 -6.59 1.32 -18.17
N VAL A 36 -6.62 0.20 -17.45
CA VAL A 36 -6.18 0.18 -16.04
C VAL A 36 -4.75 0.70 -15.91
N ARG A 37 -3.87 0.32 -16.83
CA ARG A 37 -2.48 0.81 -16.88
C ARG A 37 -2.40 2.32 -17.09
N ASP A 38 -3.25 2.91 -17.94
CA ASP A 38 -3.27 4.36 -18.18
C ASP A 38 -3.70 5.16 -16.93
N MET A 39 -4.44 4.53 -16.01
CA MET A 39 -4.82 5.12 -14.73
C MET A 39 -3.72 5.01 -13.65
N GLN A 40 -2.67 4.22 -13.87
CA GLN A 40 -1.58 4.01 -12.90
C GLN A 40 -0.52 5.12 -13.00
N TRP A 41 -0.91 6.34 -12.62
CA TRP A 41 -0.08 7.55 -12.72
C TRP A 41 1.35 7.38 -12.16
N HIS A 42 1.50 6.60 -11.09
CA HIS A 42 2.78 6.39 -10.41
C HIS A 42 3.79 5.66 -11.30
N LEU A 43 3.33 4.75 -12.16
CA LEU A 43 4.19 4.07 -13.12
C LEU A 43 4.69 5.03 -14.21
N ASP A 44 3.86 5.99 -14.63
CA ASP A 44 4.26 7.00 -15.59
C ASP A 44 5.25 7.99 -14.97
N ALA A 45 4.94 8.48 -13.77
CA ALA A 45 5.81 9.39 -13.01
C ALA A 45 7.21 8.78 -12.75
N MET A 46 7.29 7.46 -12.57
CA MET A 46 8.55 6.74 -12.40
C MET A 46 9.23 6.32 -13.70
N HIS A 47 8.52 6.40 -14.84
CA HIS A 47 8.93 5.87 -16.13
C HIS A 47 9.14 4.34 -16.11
N ALA A 48 8.15 3.60 -15.59
CA ALA A 48 8.21 2.15 -15.41
C ALA A 48 8.51 1.40 -16.72
N GLU A 49 7.95 1.82 -17.85
CA GLU A 49 8.20 1.17 -19.14
C GLU A 49 9.67 1.26 -19.59
N GLU A 50 10.36 2.35 -19.26
CA GLU A 50 11.80 2.47 -19.51
C GLU A 50 12.59 1.56 -18.58
N MET A 51 12.23 1.53 -17.30
CA MET A 51 12.88 0.66 -16.31
C MET A 51 12.71 -0.83 -16.63
N TRP A 52 11.53 -1.23 -17.10
CA TRP A 52 11.22 -2.62 -17.46
C TRP A 52 12.00 -3.15 -18.67
N LYS A 53 12.62 -2.27 -19.46
CA LYS A 53 13.59 -2.66 -20.51
C LYS A 53 14.95 -3.06 -19.91
N ILE A 54 15.26 -2.60 -18.70
CA ILE A 54 16.48 -2.92 -17.96
C ILE A 54 16.25 -4.14 -17.07
N THR A 55 15.20 -4.11 -16.24
CA THR A 55 14.83 -5.20 -15.33
C THR A 55 13.38 -5.09 -14.90
N LYS A 56 12.76 -6.21 -14.49
CA LYS A 56 11.40 -6.25 -13.96
C LYS A 56 11.35 -6.81 -12.53
N GLY A 57 12.50 -6.97 -11.86
CA GLY A 57 12.59 -7.52 -10.50
C GLY A 57 12.78 -9.04 -10.44
N GLN A 58 13.26 -9.66 -11.52
CA GLN A 58 13.49 -11.11 -11.58
C GLN A 58 14.42 -11.58 -10.45
N GLY A 59 14.09 -12.72 -9.84
CA GLY A 59 14.94 -13.33 -8.80
C GLY A 59 14.83 -12.68 -7.42
N ILE A 60 14.02 -11.62 -7.29
CA ILE A 60 13.74 -11.00 -6.00
C ILE A 60 12.40 -11.50 -5.47
N THR A 61 12.39 -11.91 -4.21
CA THR A 61 11.19 -12.23 -3.44
C THR A 61 10.96 -11.15 -2.39
N VAL A 62 9.75 -10.59 -2.37
CA VAL A 62 9.28 -9.61 -1.40
C VAL A 62 8.31 -10.32 -0.46
N ALA A 63 8.66 -10.44 0.81
CA ALA A 63 7.76 -10.87 1.86
C ALA A 63 6.78 -9.75 2.19
N VAL A 64 5.48 -10.02 2.06
CA VAL A 64 4.41 -9.04 2.32
C VAL A 64 3.71 -9.43 3.61
N ILE A 65 4.04 -8.73 4.71
CA ILE A 65 3.39 -8.89 6.01
C ILE A 65 2.15 -7.98 6.02
N ASP A 66 0.97 -8.59 5.81
CA ASP A 66 -0.30 -7.88 5.54
C ASP A 66 -1.52 -8.80 5.81
N SER A 67 -2.72 -8.49 5.31
CA SER A 67 -3.98 -9.22 5.54
C SER A 67 -4.12 -10.56 4.82
N GLY A 68 -3.07 -11.02 4.13
CA GLY A 68 -3.09 -12.15 3.19
C GLY A 68 -2.98 -11.67 1.75
N VAL A 69 -2.84 -12.58 0.79
CA VAL A 69 -2.80 -12.23 -0.64
C VAL A 69 -3.63 -13.23 -1.44
N ASP A 70 -4.73 -12.79 -2.03
CA ASP A 70 -5.53 -13.62 -2.93
C ASP A 70 -4.79 -13.85 -4.24
N ASP A 71 -4.25 -15.06 -4.40
CA ASP A 71 -3.49 -15.51 -5.56
C ASP A 71 -4.37 -15.80 -6.79
N SER A 72 -5.69 -15.75 -6.63
CA SER A 72 -6.65 -15.90 -7.73
C SER A 72 -6.80 -14.61 -8.55
N LEU A 73 -6.28 -13.47 -8.05
CA LEU A 73 -6.18 -12.25 -8.85
C LEU A 73 -5.35 -12.55 -10.10
N VAL A 74 -5.99 -12.44 -11.27
CA VAL A 74 -5.39 -12.87 -12.55
C VAL A 74 -4.06 -12.18 -12.83
N ASP A 75 -3.91 -10.90 -12.47
CA ASP A 75 -2.65 -10.17 -12.64
C ASP A 75 -1.54 -10.60 -11.67
N LEU A 76 -1.83 -11.34 -10.61
CA LEU A 76 -0.84 -11.93 -9.68
C LEU A 76 -0.56 -13.40 -9.96
N LYS A 77 -1.17 -13.99 -10.99
CA LYS A 77 -1.05 -15.42 -11.26
C LYS A 77 0.41 -15.84 -11.44
N GLY A 78 0.84 -16.78 -10.60
CA GLY A 78 2.21 -17.30 -10.60
C GLY A 78 3.23 -16.38 -9.92
N GLN A 79 2.81 -15.25 -9.35
CA GLN A 79 3.68 -14.31 -8.63
C GLN A 79 3.65 -14.55 -7.12
N VAL A 80 2.55 -15.08 -6.58
CA VAL A 80 2.38 -15.37 -5.16
C VAL A 80 2.93 -16.77 -4.85
N LEU A 81 3.76 -16.87 -3.82
CA LEU A 81 4.37 -18.09 -3.30
C LEU A 81 3.57 -18.61 -2.09
N ASP A 82 3.83 -19.85 -1.69
CA ASP A 82 3.33 -20.37 -0.41
C ASP A 82 4.01 -19.66 0.75
N GLY A 83 3.20 -19.23 1.70
CA GLY A 83 3.57 -18.26 2.72
C GLY A 83 3.29 -18.75 4.12
N LYS A 84 2.87 -17.82 5.00
CA LYS A 84 2.50 -18.19 6.37
C LYS A 84 1.35 -17.37 6.92
N ASP A 85 0.38 -18.06 7.49
CA ASP A 85 -0.70 -17.45 8.25
C ASP A 85 -0.37 -17.31 9.75
N TYR A 86 -0.43 -16.08 10.24
CA TYR A 86 -0.33 -15.69 11.65
C TYR A 86 -1.61 -15.00 12.17
N SER A 87 -2.67 -14.93 11.37
CA SER A 87 -3.95 -14.29 11.73
C SER A 87 -4.76 -15.08 12.76
N GLU A 88 -4.49 -16.39 12.87
CA GLU A 88 -5.29 -17.35 13.65
C GLU A 88 -6.79 -17.36 13.23
N GLN A 89 -7.08 -16.92 12.00
CA GLN A 89 -8.42 -16.94 11.42
C GLN A 89 -8.63 -18.15 10.50
N ARG A 90 -9.86 -18.34 10.04
CA ARG A 90 -10.15 -19.31 8.99
C ARG A 90 -9.42 -18.89 7.70
N GLY A 91 -8.89 -19.89 7.00
CA GLY A 91 -8.16 -19.70 5.76
C GLY A 91 -6.68 -20.02 5.96
N ASP A 92 -5.89 -19.44 5.09
CA ASP A 92 -4.44 -19.57 4.97
C ASP A 92 -3.83 -18.22 4.54
N GLU A 93 -2.56 -18.20 4.18
CA GLU A 93 -1.87 -17.00 3.71
C GLU A 93 -2.46 -16.38 2.43
N HIS A 94 -3.20 -17.17 1.65
CA HIS A 94 -3.84 -16.73 0.41
C HIS A 94 -5.25 -16.17 0.64
N THR A 95 -5.74 -16.27 1.87
CA THR A 95 -7.05 -15.74 2.25
C THR A 95 -6.93 -14.27 2.64
N ASP A 96 -7.46 -13.36 1.82
CA ASP A 96 -7.46 -11.92 2.07
C ASP A 96 -8.88 -11.34 2.09
N ILE A 97 -9.53 -11.38 3.27
CA ILE A 97 -10.90 -10.87 3.43
C ILE A 97 -10.93 -9.33 3.37
N GLU A 98 -9.84 -8.68 3.78
CA GLU A 98 -9.71 -7.23 3.75
C GLU A 98 -9.46 -6.70 2.34
N GLY A 99 -8.74 -7.47 1.51
CA GLY A 99 -8.28 -7.06 0.18
C GLY A 99 -7.04 -6.16 0.21
N HIS A 100 -6.55 -5.76 1.39
CA HIS A 100 -5.43 -4.83 1.54
C HIS A 100 -4.13 -5.49 1.07
N GLY A 101 -3.76 -6.66 1.58
CA GLY A 101 -2.52 -7.33 1.21
C GLY A 101 -2.47 -7.72 -0.27
N THR A 102 -3.60 -8.08 -0.87
CA THR A 102 -3.72 -8.30 -2.32
C THR A 102 -3.45 -7.01 -3.11
N SER A 103 -3.96 -5.87 -2.64
CA SER A 103 -3.67 -4.57 -3.28
C SER A 103 -2.19 -4.23 -3.22
N ILE A 104 -1.54 -4.47 -2.07
CA ILE A 104 -0.10 -4.24 -1.88
C ILE A 104 0.72 -5.16 -2.79
N ALA A 105 0.38 -6.45 -2.85
CA ALA A 105 1.00 -7.41 -3.76
C ALA A 105 0.84 -6.98 -5.23
N ALA A 106 -0.33 -6.48 -5.61
CA ALA A 106 -0.59 -6.00 -6.97
C ALA A 106 0.29 -4.78 -7.33
N LEU A 107 0.41 -3.79 -6.43
CA LEU A 107 1.29 -2.64 -6.62
C LEU A 107 2.77 -3.03 -6.75
N ILE A 108 3.18 -4.14 -6.12
CA ILE A 108 4.55 -4.66 -6.24
C ILE A 108 4.74 -5.45 -7.54
N ALA A 109 3.91 -6.47 -7.80
CA ALA A 109 4.24 -7.56 -8.71
C ALA A 109 3.15 -7.95 -9.72
N ALA A 110 2.06 -7.18 -9.86
CA ALA A 110 1.05 -7.47 -10.88
C ALA A 110 1.65 -7.47 -12.30
N THR A 111 1.28 -8.45 -13.13
CA THR A 111 1.91 -8.71 -14.43
C THR A 111 1.15 -8.13 -15.62
N GLY A 112 -0.05 -7.59 -15.38
CA GLY A 112 -0.99 -7.18 -16.43
C GLY A 112 -1.57 -8.34 -17.25
N ALA A 113 -1.61 -9.56 -16.68
CA ALA A 113 -2.08 -10.76 -17.36
C ALA A 113 -3.53 -10.67 -17.88
N ARG A 114 -4.33 -9.74 -17.35
CA ARG A 114 -5.70 -9.46 -17.82
C ARG A 114 -5.76 -8.70 -19.16
N GLY A 115 -4.61 -8.39 -19.76
CA GLY A 115 -4.50 -7.81 -21.10
C GLY A 115 -4.43 -6.28 -21.09
N SER A 116 -4.28 -5.69 -22.28
CA SER A 116 -3.97 -4.26 -22.45
C SER A 116 -5.06 -3.31 -21.91
N GLU A 117 -6.32 -3.73 -21.86
CA GLU A 117 -7.42 -2.88 -21.38
C GLU A 117 -7.63 -2.99 -19.86
N HIS A 118 -7.42 -4.18 -19.29
CA HIS A 118 -7.85 -4.52 -17.93
C HIS A 118 -6.74 -4.96 -16.98
N GLY A 119 -5.51 -5.09 -17.49
CA GLY A 119 -4.32 -5.47 -16.72
C GLY A 119 -3.79 -4.30 -15.91
N SER A 120 -3.68 -4.51 -14.61
CA SER A 120 -2.85 -3.69 -13.73
C SER A 120 -1.43 -4.23 -13.67
N TYR A 121 -0.47 -3.33 -13.52
CA TYR A 121 0.94 -3.69 -13.41
C TYR A 121 1.49 -3.23 -12.06
N GLY A 122 2.29 -4.08 -11.43
CA GLY A 122 3.14 -3.69 -10.31
C GLY A 122 4.43 -3.06 -10.83
N LEU A 123 5.13 -2.33 -9.97
CA LEU A 123 6.38 -1.69 -10.36
C LEU A 123 7.50 -2.71 -10.66
N ALA A 124 7.52 -3.84 -9.97
CA ALA A 124 8.44 -4.96 -10.16
C ALA A 124 7.69 -6.25 -10.60
N PRO A 125 7.14 -6.29 -11.82
CA PRO A 125 6.18 -7.30 -12.25
C PRO A 125 6.78 -8.70 -12.46
N ALA A 126 8.07 -8.91 -12.21
CA ALA A 126 8.73 -10.21 -12.22
C ALA A 126 9.31 -10.62 -10.86
N ALA A 127 9.12 -9.81 -9.81
CA ALA A 127 9.40 -10.21 -8.43
C ALA A 127 8.38 -11.24 -7.95
N LYS A 128 8.73 -12.04 -6.93
CA LYS A 128 7.78 -12.95 -6.25
C LYS A 128 7.27 -12.34 -4.96
N ILE A 129 6.04 -12.67 -4.59
CA ILE A 129 5.40 -12.26 -3.35
C ILE A 129 5.36 -13.45 -2.42
N LEU A 130 5.93 -13.32 -1.23
CA LEU A 130 5.77 -14.27 -0.13
C LEU A 130 4.74 -13.70 0.85
N PRO A 131 3.48 -14.16 0.83
CA PRO A 131 2.44 -13.62 1.70
C PRO A 131 2.66 -14.08 3.15
N ILE A 132 2.56 -13.14 4.09
CA ILE A 132 2.59 -13.42 5.51
C ILE A 132 1.36 -12.76 6.11
N ARG A 133 0.32 -13.56 6.31
CA ARG A 133 -0.99 -13.08 6.73
C ARG A 133 -1.01 -12.74 8.21
N MET A 134 -1.49 -11.55 8.52
CA MET A 134 -1.69 -10.94 9.82
C MET A 134 -3.17 -10.61 9.96
N ARG A 135 -3.65 -10.50 11.20
CA ARG A 135 -5.07 -10.24 11.47
C ARG A 135 -5.43 -8.76 11.30
N TYR A 136 -6.50 -8.47 10.56
CA TYR A 136 -7.06 -7.12 10.36
C TYR A 136 -8.42 -6.92 11.07
N ALA A 137 -8.90 -5.67 11.13
CA ALA A 137 -10.10 -5.29 11.88
C ALA A 137 -11.41 -5.85 11.29
N THR A 138 -11.48 -6.07 9.98
CA THR A 138 -12.65 -6.56 9.25
C THR A 138 -12.91 -8.05 9.46
N GLU A 139 -11.92 -8.81 9.91
CA GLU A 139 -12.02 -10.24 10.20
C GLU A 139 -12.44 -10.52 11.66
N ASN A 140 -13.30 -9.65 12.23
CA ASN A 140 -13.60 -9.47 13.66
C ASN A 140 -12.46 -8.87 14.49
N TYR A 141 -12.32 -7.54 14.46
CA TYR A 141 -11.70 -6.83 15.58
C TYR A 141 -12.24 -5.41 15.85
N GLY A 142 -13.20 -5.32 16.77
CA GLY A 142 -13.45 -4.12 17.58
C GLY A 142 -12.81 -4.18 18.99
N GLN A 143 -11.93 -5.16 19.26
CA GLN A 143 -11.42 -5.47 20.60
C GLN A 143 -10.01 -6.13 20.57
N VAL A 144 -9.02 -5.62 19.83
CA VAL A 144 -7.62 -6.10 20.02
C VAL A 144 -7.13 -5.57 21.37
N ASP A 145 -7.65 -6.11 22.46
CA ASP A 145 -6.98 -6.05 23.75
C ASP A 145 -6.39 -7.43 24.01
N ASN A 146 -5.14 -7.59 23.57
CA ASN A 146 -4.10 -7.60 24.57
C ASN A 146 -2.86 -6.94 24.00
N LYS A 147 -2.44 -5.86 24.69
CA LYS A 147 -1.35 -4.91 24.44
C LYS A 147 0.05 -5.49 24.08
N ALA A 148 0.19 -6.80 23.94
CA ALA A 148 1.39 -7.54 23.55
C ALA A 148 1.22 -8.39 22.28
N GLU A 149 0.00 -8.64 21.80
CA GLU A 149 -0.23 -9.59 20.70
C GLU A 149 0.22 -9.06 19.34
N TYR A 150 -0.04 -7.80 19.00
CA TYR A 150 0.44 -7.21 17.73
C TYR A 150 1.96 -7.37 17.61
N SER A 151 2.72 -6.84 18.58
CA SER A 151 4.18 -6.86 18.55
C SER A 151 4.74 -8.28 18.66
N ARG A 152 4.12 -9.16 19.45
CA ARG A 152 4.52 -10.57 19.57
C ARG A 152 4.33 -11.32 18.25
N VAL A 153 3.19 -11.14 17.59
CA VAL A 153 2.89 -11.80 16.32
C VAL A 153 3.76 -11.22 15.21
N LEU A 154 3.89 -9.89 15.12
CA LEU A 154 4.75 -9.22 14.16
C LEU A 154 6.23 -9.63 14.33
N THR A 155 6.70 -9.75 15.57
CA THR A 155 8.05 -10.27 15.87
C THR A 155 8.25 -11.66 15.26
N ARG A 156 7.26 -12.56 15.38
CA ARG A 156 7.33 -13.90 14.76
C ARG A 156 7.27 -13.83 13.24
N ALA A 157 6.42 -12.97 12.68
CA ALA A 157 6.29 -12.77 11.24
C ALA A 157 7.60 -12.25 10.61
N ILE A 158 8.25 -11.25 11.22
CA ILE A 158 9.55 -10.71 10.77
C ILE A 158 10.63 -11.79 10.81
N ARG A 159 10.69 -12.60 11.89
CA ARG A 159 11.67 -13.69 11.99
C ARG A 159 11.42 -14.79 10.95
N TYR A 160 10.17 -15.15 10.70
CA TYR A 160 9.82 -16.07 9.63
C TYR A 160 10.30 -15.55 8.27
N ALA A 161 9.98 -14.29 7.93
CA ALA A 161 10.46 -13.67 6.69
C ALA A 161 12.00 -13.62 6.61
N ALA A 162 12.67 -13.42 7.74
CA ALA A 162 14.13 -13.43 7.81
C ALA A 162 14.76 -14.81 7.54
N ASP A 163 14.03 -15.88 7.81
CA ASP A 163 14.46 -17.26 7.61
C ASP A 163 14.05 -17.84 6.25
N THR A 164 13.33 -17.08 5.42
CA THR A 164 13.03 -17.46 4.03
C THR A 164 14.04 -16.88 3.03
N ASP A 165 13.88 -17.19 1.75
CA ASP A 165 14.67 -16.63 0.66
C ASP A 165 14.26 -15.21 0.25
N ALA A 166 13.26 -14.60 0.91
CA ALA A 166 12.86 -13.22 0.65
C ALA A 166 14.02 -12.26 0.89
N GLN A 167 14.31 -11.35 -0.03
CA GLN A 167 15.34 -10.32 0.15
C GLN A 167 14.76 -9.07 0.84
N ILE A 168 13.49 -8.78 0.57
CA ILE A 168 12.79 -7.57 1.04
C ILE A 168 11.60 -7.98 1.90
N ILE A 169 11.39 -7.28 3.00
CA ILE A 169 10.22 -7.42 3.87
C ILE A 169 9.43 -6.10 3.78
N ASN A 170 8.25 -6.17 3.18
CA ASN A 170 7.26 -5.09 3.13
C ASN A 170 6.26 -5.26 4.27
N ILE A 171 6.17 -4.28 5.16
CA ILE A 171 5.23 -4.27 6.29
C ILE A 171 4.26 -3.09 6.12
N SER A 172 3.11 -3.35 5.52
CA SER A 172 2.11 -2.32 5.22
C SER A 172 1.07 -2.19 6.34
N MET A 173 1.53 -2.32 7.58
CA MET A 173 0.72 -2.18 8.80
C MET A 173 1.55 -1.60 9.94
N GLY A 174 0.89 -0.89 10.86
CA GLY A 174 1.53 -0.25 11.98
C GLY A 174 0.62 -0.15 13.21
N SER A 175 1.25 0.08 14.37
CA SER A 175 0.53 0.44 15.59
C SER A 175 1.37 1.40 16.44
N SER A 176 0.71 2.29 17.18
CA SER A 176 1.35 3.31 18.00
C SER A 176 1.07 3.12 19.49
N ASN A 177 1.99 3.59 20.34
CA ASN A 177 1.68 3.78 21.76
C ASN A 177 0.69 4.93 21.91
N ALA A 178 -0.43 4.70 22.60
CA ALA A 178 -1.52 5.67 22.79
C ALA A 178 -2.13 5.51 24.20
N PRO A 179 -2.98 6.44 24.69
CA PRO A 179 -3.72 6.22 25.92
C PRO A 179 -4.48 4.87 25.88
N GLY A 180 -4.15 3.96 26.81
CA GLY A 180 -4.70 2.60 26.85
C GLY A 180 -3.98 1.54 26.00
N ARG A 181 -3.03 1.93 25.13
CA ARG A 181 -2.18 1.04 24.32
C ARG A 181 -0.70 1.33 24.59
N LYS A 182 -0.01 0.40 25.23
CA LYS A 182 1.42 0.51 25.57
C LYS A 182 2.17 -0.70 25.04
N ASN A 183 3.50 -0.63 25.04
CA ASN A 183 4.39 -1.72 24.67
C ASN A 183 4.22 -2.18 23.21
N VAL A 184 4.00 -1.24 22.29
CA VAL A 184 3.97 -1.56 20.86
C VAL A 184 5.40 -1.67 20.30
N GLY A 185 6.22 -0.64 20.48
CA GLY A 185 7.66 -0.73 20.26
C GLY A 185 8.33 -1.49 21.41
N THR A 186 8.69 -2.76 21.19
CA THR A 186 9.31 -3.60 22.23
C THR A 186 10.76 -3.97 21.91
N PRO A 187 11.58 -4.33 22.92
CA PRO A 187 12.92 -4.87 22.69
C PRO A 187 12.94 -6.12 21.81
N GLU A 188 11.90 -6.95 21.89
CA GLU A 188 11.74 -8.17 21.08
C GLU A 188 11.51 -7.82 19.61
N LEU A 189 10.69 -6.80 19.32
CA LEU A 189 10.48 -6.31 17.97
C LEU A 189 11.78 -5.76 17.38
N ALA A 190 12.50 -4.92 18.14
CA ALA A 190 13.81 -4.40 17.74
C ALA A 190 14.84 -5.52 17.53
N SER A 191 14.77 -6.59 18.33
CA SER A 191 15.62 -7.77 18.18
C SER A 191 15.30 -8.56 16.89
N ALA A 192 14.02 -8.72 16.54
CA ALA A 192 13.62 -9.35 15.28
C ALA A 192 14.04 -8.52 14.05
N VAL A 193 13.94 -7.20 14.12
CA VAL A 193 14.44 -6.29 13.08
C VAL A 193 15.96 -6.47 12.89
N ARG A 194 16.76 -6.40 13.96
CA ARG A 194 18.21 -6.65 13.87
C ARG A 194 18.54 -8.04 13.34
N TYR A 195 17.79 -9.05 13.74
CA TYR A 195 17.95 -10.42 13.24
C TYR A 195 17.72 -10.49 11.72
N ALA A 196 16.65 -9.87 11.22
CA ALA A 196 16.37 -9.79 9.80
C ALA A 196 17.46 -9.02 9.02
N ILE A 197 17.90 -7.87 9.51
CA ILE A 197 18.99 -7.11 8.89
C ILE A 197 20.29 -7.93 8.85
N GLY A 198 20.63 -8.61 9.95
CA GLY A 198 21.81 -9.50 10.04
C GLY A 198 21.74 -10.73 9.13
N LYS A 199 20.53 -11.10 8.69
CA LYS A 199 20.27 -12.12 7.65
C LYS A 199 20.29 -11.53 6.23
N GLY A 200 20.68 -10.28 6.09
CA GLY A 200 20.75 -9.58 4.81
C GLY A 200 19.38 -9.16 4.27
N LYS A 201 18.35 -9.00 5.13
CA LYS A 201 17.03 -8.52 4.70
C LYS A 201 16.99 -6.99 4.67
N LEU A 202 16.25 -6.44 3.73
CA LEU A 202 15.86 -5.02 3.71
C LEU A 202 14.40 -4.92 4.17
N ILE A 203 14.10 -4.07 5.15
CA ILE A 203 12.78 -3.96 5.76
C ILE A 203 12.21 -2.57 5.50
N PHE A 204 11.06 -2.51 4.82
CA PHE A 204 10.27 -1.30 4.65
C PHE A 204 8.98 -1.41 5.47
N ALA A 205 8.60 -0.33 6.14
CA ALA A 205 7.32 -0.28 6.85
C ALA A 205 6.58 1.03 6.64
N ALA A 206 5.25 0.93 6.58
CA ALA A 206 4.38 2.09 6.48
C ALA A 206 4.54 3.00 7.71
N ALA A 207 4.79 4.30 7.48
CA ALA A 207 4.94 5.27 8.57
C ALA A 207 3.64 5.51 9.36
N GLY A 208 2.48 5.20 8.76
CA GLY A 208 1.16 5.32 9.36
C GLY A 208 0.28 6.39 8.70
N ASN A 209 -1.02 6.32 8.97
CA ASN A 209 -2.06 7.09 8.26
C ASN A 209 -2.83 8.07 9.17
N SER A 210 -2.22 8.47 10.30
CA SER A 210 -2.82 9.38 11.28
C SER A 210 -2.18 10.77 11.33
N GLY A 211 -1.45 11.18 10.29
CA GLY A 211 -0.63 12.41 10.27
C GLY A 211 -1.40 13.73 10.32
N ASN A 212 -2.70 13.71 10.02
CA ASN A 212 -3.60 14.86 10.19
C ASN A 212 -4.41 14.81 11.50
N THR A 213 -4.18 13.79 12.34
CA THR A 213 -4.87 13.60 13.61
C THR A 213 -3.87 13.42 14.76
N SER A 214 -3.59 12.18 15.17
CA SER A 214 -2.75 11.91 16.34
C SER A 214 -1.25 11.99 16.05
N ASN A 215 -0.84 11.69 14.80
CA ASN A 215 0.56 11.61 14.35
C ASN A 215 1.49 10.94 15.37
N LEU A 216 1.04 9.83 15.96
CA LEU A 216 1.79 9.10 16.97
C LEU A 216 2.74 8.12 16.27
N PRO A 217 4.05 8.11 16.54
CA PRO A 217 4.99 7.20 15.89
C PRO A 217 4.49 5.75 15.88
N GLU A 218 4.37 5.17 14.70
CA GLU A 218 3.92 3.80 14.51
C GLU A 218 5.11 2.84 14.38
N TYR A 219 4.94 1.65 14.93
CA TYR A 219 5.89 0.55 14.85
C TYR A 219 5.33 -0.51 13.88
N PRO A 220 6.17 -1.10 13.01
CA PRO A 220 7.62 -1.12 13.15
C PRO A 220 8.39 0.01 12.47
N ALA A 221 7.75 0.95 11.75
CA ALA A 221 8.47 2.05 11.06
C ALA A 221 9.39 2.85 12.00
N SER A 222 8.99 3.07 13.25
CA SER A 222 9.80 3.75 14.28
C SER A 222 10.87 2.86 14.95
N THR A 223 11.08 1.62 14.46
CA THR A 223 12.07 0.69 15.03
C THR A 223 13.41 0.85 14.33
N PRO A 224 14.52 1.09 15.07
CA PRO A 224 15.82 1.29 14.44
C PRO A 224 16.21 0.19 13.46
N GLY A 225 16.60 0.56 12.24
CA GLY A 225 16.92 -0.34 11.14
C GLY A 225 15.74 -0.74 10.25
N VAL A 226 14.52 -0.29 10.53
CA VAL A 226 13.40 -0.36 9.58
C VAL A 226 13.40 0.93 8.77
N VAL A 227 13.24 0.82 7.45
CA VAL A 227 13.07 1.99 6.58
C VAL A 227 11.60 2.43 6.65
N GLY A 228 11.33 3.54 7.34
CA GLY A 228 9.98 4.09 7.45
C GLY A 228 9.57 4.85 6.19
N VAL A 229 8.40 4.51 5.63
CA VAL A 229 7.94 5.01 4.34
C VAL A 229 6.71 5.90 4.48
N GLY A 230 6.87 7.19 4.16
CA GLY A 230 5.78 8.15 4.04
C GLY A 230 5.14 8.17 2.63
N ALA A 231 3.95 8.74 2.52
CA ALA A 231 3.19 8.80 1.27
C ALA A 231 3.15 10.21 0.68
N ILE A 232 3.29 10.30 -0.64
CA ILE A 232 3.12 11.54 -1.42
C ILE A 232 2.00 11.43 -2.44
N THR A 233 1.49 12.60 -2.83
CA THR A 233 0.52 12.75 -3.93
C THR A 233 1.22 12.92 -5.28
N GLU A 234 0.42 12.89 -6.35
CA GLU A 234 0.84 13.13 -7.74
C GLU A 234 1.46 14.52 -7.93
N GLN A 235 1.17 15.46 -7.03
CA GLN A 235 1.72 16.82 -7.03
C GLN A 235 3.00 16.95 -6.20
N ILE A 236 3.59 15.83 -5.76
CA ILE A 236 4.81 15.79 -4.94
C ILE A 236 4.62 16.59 -3.65
N LYS A 237 3.52 16.31 -2.96
CA LYS A 237 3.22 16.83 -1.62
C LYS A 237 3.06 15.67 -0.67
N ARG A 238 3.41 15.85 0.61
CA ARG A 238 3.02 14.89 1.65
C ARG A 238 1.52 14.68 1.59
N LEU A 239 1.10 13.42 1.52
CA LEU A 239 -0.30 13.05 1.65
C LEU A 239 -0.77 13.42 3.06
N PRO A 240 -1.86 14.18 3.27
CA PRO A 240 -2.21 14.71 4.59
C PRO A 240 -2.30 13.65 5.71
N ILE A 241 -2.77 12.43 5.38
CA ILE A 241 -2.85 11.31 6.33
C ILE A 241 -1.49 10.68 6.64
N SER A 242 -0.48 10.82 5.79
CA SER A 242 0.85 10.24 6.02
C SER A 242 1.44 10.80 7.30
N GLN A 243 1.93 9.94 8.19
CA GLN A 243 2.73 10.42 9.32
C GLN A 243 3.94 11.22 8.84
N HIS A 244 4.37 12.12 9.72
CA HIS A 244 5.56 12.92 9.57
C HIS A 244 6.30 12.98 10.90
N GLY A 245 7.62 12.97 10.86
CA GLY A 245 8.44 12.91 12.06
C GLY A 245 9.72 12.13 11.80
N ALA A 246 10.49 11.87 12.85
CA ALA A 246 11.79 11.21 12.81
C ALA A 246 11.74 9.79 12.21
N GLU A 247 10.58 9.13 12.26
CA GLU A 247 10.33 7.80 11.74
C GLU A 247 10.20 7.72 10.20
N VAL A 248 10.13 8.85 9.50
CA VAL A 248 10.08 8.87 8.03
C VAL A 248 11.51 8.92 7.47
N ASP A 249 11.95 7.85 6.82
CA ASP A 249 13.25 7.79 6.13
C ASP A 249 13.11 8.12 4.66
N VAL A 250 12.03 7.67 4.02
CA VAL A 250 11.83 7.84 2.57
C VAL A 250 10.36 8.08 2.28
N THR A 251 10.07 8.59 1.09
CA THR A 251 8.69 8.70 0.60
C THR A 251 8.49 8.09 -0.77
N ALA A 252 7.26 7.67 -1.05
CA ALA A 252 6.87 7.14 -2.33
C ALA A 252 5.41 7.51 -2.67
N PRO A 253 5.00 7.41 -3.95
CA PRO A 253 3.60 7.50 -4.36
C PRO A 253 2.67 6.65 -3.49
N GLY A 254 1.66 7.28 -2.89
CA GLY A 254 0.67 6.59 -2.06
C GLY A 254 -0.72 7.23 -2.09
N HIS A 255 -1.03 8.04 -3.10
CA HIS A 255 -2.34 8.67 -3.28
C HIS A 255 -2.93 8.27 -4.63
N ASN A 256 -4.25 8.05 -4.68
CA ASN A 256 -4.96 7.61 -5.88
C ASN A 256 -4.26 6.44 -6.60
N MET A 257 -3.83 5.46 -5.83
CA MET A 257 -3.17 4.27 -6.36
C MET A 257 -4.22 3.38 -7.01
N VAL A 258 -3.86 2.77 -8.14
CA VAL A 258 -4.80 2.03 -8.99
C VAL A 258 -4.28 0.62 -9.24
N TYR A 259 -5.17 -0.36 -9.10
CA TYR A 259 -4.92 -1.77 -9.41
C TYR A 259 -6.22 -2.45 -9.87
N ALA A 260 -6.11 -3.65 -10.43
CA ALA A 260 -7.27 -4.43 -10.85
C ALA A 260 -7.97 -5.05 -9.62
N CYS A 261 -9.30 -4.96 -9.54
CA CYS A 261 -10.03 -5.68 -8.52
C CYS A 261 -9.95 -7.21 -8.74
N LEU A 262 -10.20 -7.99 -7.67
CA LEU A 262 -10.21 -9.46 -7.69
C LEU A 262 -11.03 -10.04 -8.85
N THR A 263 -12.26 -9.56 -9.03
CA THR A 263 -13.21 -10.09 -10.01
C THR A 263 -13.62 -9.05 -11.02
N GLY A 264 -13.95 -9.49 -12.25
CA GLY A 264 -14.54 -8.67 -13.30
C GLY A 264 -13.62 -7.57 -13.80
N THR A 265 -14.08 -6.66 -14.65
CA THR A 265 -13.28 -5.59 -15.31
C THR A 265 -13.08 -4.33 -14.45
N GLN A 266 -13.44 -4.39 -13.17
CA GLN A 266 -13.43 -3.25 -12.27
C GLN A 266 -12.01 -2.82 -11.87
N VAL A 267 -11.88 -1.52 -11.62
CA VAL A 267 -10.68 -0.86 -11.12
C VAL A 267 -10.86 -0.55 -9.65
N CYS A 268 -9.86 -0.90 -8.85
CA CYS A 268 -9.81 -0.63 -7.43
C CYS A 268 -8.83 0.51 -7.16
N ARG A 269 -9.13 1.30 -6.13
CA ARG A 269 -8.32 2.45 -5.71
C ARG A 269 -7.97 2.36 -4.24
N SER A 270 -6.77 2.79 -3.90
CA SER A 270 -6.26 2.83 -2.54
C SER A 270 -5.39 4.09 -2.34
N GLU A 271 -5.18 4.43 -1.07
CA GLU A 271 -4.24 5.46 -0.65
C GLU A 271 -3.74 5.17 0.76
N GLY A 272 -2.50 5.57 1.03
CA GLY A 272 -1.87 5.42 2.32
C GLY A 272 -0.37 5.20 2.23
N THR A 273 0.25 5.19 3.41
CA THR A 273 1.66 4.81 3.57
C THR A 273 1.91 3.33 3.26
N SER A 274 0.88 2.48 3.35
CA SER A 274 0.90 1.09 2.89
C SER A 274 1.27 0.96 1.41
N ASP A 275 0.60 1.73 0.55
CA ASP A 275 0.86 1.77 -0.88
C ASP A 275 2.25 2.32 -1.19
N ALA A 276 2.65 3.39 -0.50
CA ALA A 276 3.99 3.95 -0.62
C ALA A 276 5.08 2.92 -0.26
N THR A 277 4.85 2.12 0.79
CA THR A 277 5.75 1.03 1.21
C THR A 277 5.88 -0.03 0.12
N ALA A 278 4.76 -0.38 -0.54
CA ALA A 278 4.75 -1.30 -1.67
C ALA A 278 5.66 -0.81 -2.81
N ILE A 279 5.54 0.48 -3.15
CA ILE A 279 6.31 1.12 -4.20
C ILE A 279 7.80 1.26 -3.83
N ALA A 280 8.13 1.57 -2.57
CA ALA A 280 9.51 1.58 -2.09
C ALA A 280 10.14 0.18 -2.14
N SER A 281 9.41 -0.85 -1.70
CA SER A 281 9.82 -2.25 -1.77
C SER A 281 10.06 -2.70 -3.21
N ALA A 282 9.15 -2.38 -4.13
CA ALA A 282 9.31 -2.70 -5.54
C ALA A 282 10.47 -1.94 -6.19
N SER A 283 10.72 -0.69 -5.79
CA SER A 283 11.89 0.09 -6.23
C SER A 283 13.20 -0.60 -5.83
N ALA A 284 13.31 -1.05 -4.58
CA ALA A 284 14.45 -1.83 -4.11
C ALA A 284 14.57 -3.17 -4.85
N ALA A 285 13.45 -3.83 -5.16
CA ALA A 285 13.45 -5.08 -5.91
C ALA A 285 14.00 -4.90 -7.34
N LEU A 286 13.67 -3.81 -8.02
CA LEU A 286 14.25 -3.49 -9.33
C LEU A 286 15.78 -3.29 -9.22
N ILE A 287 16.24 -2.50 -8.25
CA ILE A 287 17.67 -2.23 -8.04
C ILE A 287 18.42 -3.53 -7.74
N TRP A 288 17.92 -4.34 -6.80
CA TRP A 288 18.58 -5.57 -6.38
C TRP A 288 18.58 -6.64 -7.49
N SER A 289 17.51 -6.72 -8.28
CA SER A 289 17.45 -7.59 -9.46
C SER A 289 18.51 -7.22 -10.50
N LYS A 290 18.79 -5.92 -10.67
CA LYS A 290 19.85 -5.44 -11.58
C LYS A 290 21.26 -5.69 -11.04
N HIS A 291 21.41 -5.72 -9.72
CA HIS A 291 22.67 -5.88 -9.00
C HIS A 291 22.59 -7.04 -7.99
N PRO A 292 22.47 -8.30 -8.44
CA PRO A 292 22.22 -9.45 -7.58
C PRO A 292 23.37 -9.74 -6.60
N GLU A 293 24.57 -9.22 -6.86
CA GLU A 293 25.75 -9.33 -6.00
C GLU A 293 25.79 -8.34 -4.84
N TRP A 294 24.91 -7.34 -4.84
CA TRP A 294 24.86 -6.36 -3.76
C TRP A 294 24.19 -6.90 -2.50
N THR A 295 24.63 -6.38 -1.37
CA THR A 295 23.99 -6.57 -0.07
C THR A 295 22.76 -5.67 0.08
N ASN A 296 21.91 -5.98 1.06
CA ASN A 296 20.80 -5.10 1.49
C ASN A 296 21.26 -3.66 1.77
N ASN A 297 22.42 -3.51 2.41
CA ASN A 297 23.01 -2.22 2.75
C ASN A 297 23.34 -1.39 1.52
N GLN A 298 23.96 -2.02 0.51
CA GLN A 298 24.32 -1.38 -0.75
C GLN A 298 23.09 -0.99 -1.56
N VAL A 299 22.08 -1.88 -1.63
CA VAL A 299 20.81 -1.58 -2.30
C VAL A 299 20.09 -0.41 -1.63
N LEU A 300 20.01 -0.40 -0.29
CA LEU A 300 19.39 0.70 0.45
C LEU A 300 20.17 2.01 0.27
N ARG A 301 21.51 1.96 0.29
CA ARG A 301 22.34 3.14 0.07
C ARG A 301 22.13 3.74 -1.32
N VAL A 302 22.14 2.92 -2.36
CA VAL A 302 21.87 3.39 -3.73
C VAL A 302 20.44 3.92 -3.87
N LEU A 303 19.46 3.25 -3.25
CA LEU A 303 18.08 3.73 -3.23
C LEU A 303 18.01 5.15 -2.65
N ILE A 304 18.67 5.40 -1.50
CA ILE A 304 18.71 6.73 -0.84
C ILE A 304 19.50 7.75 -1.67
N ASN A 305 20.69 7.41 -2.17
CA ASN A 305 21.55 8.30 -2.95
C ASN A 305 20.88 8.83 -4.22
N THR A 306 19.97 8.06 -4.80
CA THR A 306 19.36 8.37 -6.09
C THR A 306 17.95 8.98 -5.97
N MET A 307 17.45 9.16 -4.74
CA MET A 307 16.16 9.78 -4.48
C MET A 307 16.07 11.20 -5.02
N LYS A 308 14.85 11.59 -5.39
CA LYS A 308 14.55 12.99 -5.67
C LYS A 308 14.51 13.77 -4.36
N GLY A 309 15.24 14.88 -4.28
CA GLY A 309 15.40 15.67 -3.06
C GLY A 309 16.65 15.35 -2.26
N ASN A 310 17.47 14.38 -2.71
CA ASN A 310 18.70 13.93 -2.06
C ASN A 310 19.94 14.04 -2.95
N GLU A 311 19.87 14.78 -4.06
CA GLU A 311 20.89 14.77 -5.11
C GLU A 311 22.26 15.32 -4.68
N GLU A 312 22.30 16.19 -3.66
CA GLU A 312 23.54 16.87 -3.23
C GLU A 312 24.12 16.28 -1.96
N SER A 313 23.27 15.96 -0.98
CA SER A 313 23.66 15.42 0.32
C SER A 313 22.46 14.79 1.00
N TRP A 314 22.72 13.92 1.98
CA TRP A 314 21.71 13.26 2.82
C TRP A 314 21.02 14.24 3.76
N THR A 315 20.18 15.10 3.19
CA THR A 315 19.39 16.09 3.93
C THR A 315 18.02 15.52 4.22
N ARG A 316 17.78 15.19 5.48
CA ARG A 316 16.51 14.64 5.95
C ARG A 316 15.55 15.75 6.39
N ASN A 317 14.26 15.60 6.09
CA ASN A 317 13.18 16.36 6.74
C ASN A 317 12.03 15.42 7.17
N ASP A 318 11.15 15.92 8.02
CA ASP A 318 10.09 15.10 8.65
C ASP A 318 8.94 14.73 7.69
N ASP A 319 8.76 15.45 6.58
CA ASP A 319 7.69 15.18 5.61
C ASP A 319 8.11 14.18 4.53
N PHE A 320 9.37 14.23 4.10
CA PHE A 320 9.90 13.46 2.96
C PHE A 320 11.02 12.47 3.33
N GLY A 321 11.48 12.48 4.58
CA GLY A 321 12.70 11.77 4.97
C GLY A 321 13.90 12.29 4.19
N TYR A 322 14.73 11.39 3.68
CA TYR A 322 15.84 11.67 2.76
C TYR A 322 15.37 11.96 1.33
N GLY A 323 14.09 11.75 0.98
CA GLY A 323 13.56 12.09 -0.34
C GLY A 323 12.55 11.09 -0.88
N ILE A 324 12.29 11.21 -2.18
CA ILE A 324 11.28 10.42 -2.89
C ILE A 324 11.98 9.34 -3.72
N VAL A 325 11.54 8.08 -3.58
CA VAL A 325 12.09 6.95 -4.34
C VAL A 325 12.06 7.21 -5.85
N ARG A 326 13.20 6.97 -6.50
CA ARG A 326 13.40 7.22 -7.93
C ARG A 326 14.32 6.15 -8.55
N PRO A 327 13.87 4.88 -8.62
CA PRO A 327 14.72 3.75 -9.03
C PRO A 327 15.30 3.90 -10.44
N ARG A 328 14.68 4.68 -11.33
CA ARG A 328 15.21 4.92 -12.69
C ARG A 328 16.66 5.39 -12.69
N VAL A 329 17.02 6.31 -11.79
CA VAL A 329 18.39 6.82 -11.71
C VAL A 329 19.34 5.72 -11.23
N ALA A 330 18.96 4.99 -10.18
CA ALA A 330 19.74 3.84 -9.68
C ALA A 330 19.97 2.75 -10.73
N LEU A 331 19.01 2.50 -11.62
CA LEU A 331 19.13 1.47 -12.66
C LEU A 331 20.07 1.84 -13.80
N THR A 332 20.35 3.14 -14.01
CA THR A 332 21.20 3.63 -15.10
C THR A 332 22.56 4.13 -14.61
N ASP A 333 22.60 4.81 -13.47
CA ASP A 333 23.79 5.38 -12.86
C ASP A 333 23.66 5.32 -11.33
N PRO A 334 23.92 4.15 -10.72
CA PRO A 334 23.74 3.95 -9.29
C PRO A 334 24.76 4.70 -8.42
N GLY A 335 25.83 5.25 -9.01
CA GLY A 335 26.98 5.75 -8.26
C GLY A 335 27.69 4.64 -7.47
N ASP A 336 28.35 5.03 -6.38
CA ASP A 336 29.02 4.10 -5.47
C ASP A 336 28.01 3.52 -4.45
N PRO A 337 27.80 2.19 -4.41
CA PRO A 337 26.95 1.56 -3.41
C PRO A 337 27.55 1.60 -1.98
N GLY A 338 28.82 1.99 -1.84
CA GLY A 338 29.54 2.06 -0.58
C GLY A 338 29.82 0.68 0.02
N PRO A 339 30.27 0.64 1.29
CA PRO A 339 30.62 -0.60 1.98
C PRO A 339 29.42 -1.53 2.16
N ALA A 340 29.68 -2.83 2.02
CA ALA A 340 28.67 -3.90 2.09
C ALA A 340 28.19 -4.20 3.52
N ASP A 341 29.01 -3.91 4.52
CA ASP A 341 28.82 -4.25 5.92
C ASP A 341 28.34 -3.08 6.79
N GLU A 342 28.16 -1.89 6.20
CA GLU A 342 27.67 -0.70 6.90
C GLU A 342 26.19 -0.47 6.58
N TYR A 343 25.32 -0.46 7.61
CA TYR A 343 23.92 -0.09 7.42
C TYR A 343 23.82 1.42 7.18
N PRO A 344 23.13 1.89 6.12
CA PRO A 344 23.16 3.30 5.73
C PRO A 344 22.46 4.24 6.71
N LEU A 345 21.31 3.88 7.28
CA LEU A 345 20.57 4.81 8.13
C LEU A 345 21.23 4.93 9.53
N PRO A 346 21.33 6.15 10.09
CA PRO A 346 22.09 6.40 11.32
C PRO A 346 21.38 5.92 12.60
N ASP A 347 20.07 5.71 12.54
CA ASP A 347 19.21 5.29 13.64
C ASP A 347 19.65 3.94 14.24
N LEU A 348 20.05 2.98 13.41
CA LEU A 348 20.48 1.66 13.85
C LEU A 348 21.79 1.73 14.66
N ALA A 349 22.76 2.52 14.20
CA ALA A 349 24.02 2.74 14.91
C ALA A 349 23.82 3.55 16.20
N ALA A 350 22.95 4.57 16.16
CA ALA A 350 22.58 5.36 17.33
C ALA A 350 21.94 4.50 18.42
N ALA A 351 21.07 3.54 18.04
CA ALA A 351 20.44 2.62 18.97
C ALA A 351 21.40 1.58 19.59
N ALA A 352 22.53 1.30 18.94
CA ALA A 352 23.56 0.40 19.45
C ALA A 352 24.55 1.09 20.41
N SER A 353 24.61 2.42 20.39
CA SER A 353 25.50 3.20 21.25
C SER A 353 24.96 3.23 22.69
N PRO A 354 25.76 2.92 23.73
CA PRO A 354 25.31 3.06 25.11
C PRO A 354 24.94 4.52 25.37
N SER A 355 23.71 4.77 25.81
CA SER A 355 23.35 6.10 26.33
C SER A 355 24.34 6.47 27.44
N PRO A 356 24.87 7.70 27.47
CA PRO A 356 25.66 8.14 28.61
C PRO A 356 24.80 7.95 29.86
N SER A 357 25.30 7.14 30.81
CA SER A 357 24.69 7.07 32.14
C SER A 357 24.63 8.50 32.68
N PRO A 358 23.53 8.91 33.33
CA PRO A 358 23.49 10.20 33.98
C PRO A 358 24.55 10.20 35.08
N GLU A 359 25.71 10.79 34.77
CA GLU A 359 26.79 10.99 35.70
C GLU A 359 26.33 12.04 36.72
N GLY A 360 26.23 11.59 37.97
CA GLY A 360 25.89 12.29 39.21
C GLY A 360 25.33 13.72 39.10
N ALA A 361 24.03 13.86 39.35
CA ALA A 361 23.50 15.13 39.84
C ALA A 361 24.19 15.48 41.18
N PRO A 362 24.81 16.66 41.34
CA PRO A 362 25.26 17.11 42.64
C PRO A 362 24.04 17.34 43.54
N SER A 363 24.09 16.74 44.73
CA SER A 363 23.11 16.92 45.80
C SER A 363 22.84 18.40 46.08
N ALA A 364 21.56 18.72 46.23
CA ALA A 364 21.11 19.99 46.77
C ALA A 364 21.54 20.12 48.23
N ASP A 365 22.25 21.20 48.55
CA ASP A 365 22.30 21.76 49.89
C ASP A 365 22.15 23.28 49.82
N ALA A 366 21.53 23.79 50.87
CA ALA A 366 20.73 25.00 50.95
C ALA A 366 21.51 26.32 50.84
N GLU A 367 20.82 27.37 50.35
CA GLU A 367 20.78 28.61 51.11
C GLU A 367 19.45 29.35 50.94
N ARG A 368 18.99 29.89 52.07
CA ARG A 368 17.65 30.38 52.40
C ARG A 368 17.71 31.91 52.46
N GLY A 369 16.76 32.61 51.84
CA GLY A 369 16.66 34.07 51.96
C GLY A 369 15.34 34.70 51.48
N THR A 370 14.33 34.69 52.37
CA THR A 370 13.32 35.75 52.65
C THR A 370 12.39 36.38 51.58
N ALA A 371 11.09 36.43 51.92
CA ALA A 371 9.89 36.95 51.21
C ALA A 371 9.59 38.46 51.49
N PRO A 372 8.38 39.05 51.23
CA PRO A 372 7.40 38.99 50.11
C PRO A 372 6.95 40.39 49.55
N LYS A 373 6.20 40.36 48.42
CA LYS A 373 5.26 41.30 47.71
C LYS A 373 4.96 42.73 48.27
N PRO A 374 4.56 43.71 47.41
CA PRO A 374 3.12 43.92 47.12
C PRO A 374 2.76 44.38 45.69
N ALA A 375 1.44 44.42 45.42
CA ALA A 375 0.79 44.80 44.17
C ALA A 375 0.35 46.27 44.11
N SER A 376 0.17 46.82 42.90
CA SER A 376 -0.74 47.93 42.45
C SER A 376 -0.12 48.58 41.19
N ALA A 377 -0.76 49.18 40.19
CA ALA A 377 -2.08 49.18 39.55
C ALA A 377 -1.97 50.16 38.34
N ALA A 378 -2.90 50.00 37.39
CA ALA A 378 -3.46 51.00 36.46
C ALA A 378 -2.64 51.58 35.28
N ALA A 379 -3.35 51.66 34.15
CA ALA A 379 -3.00 52.14 32.80
C ALA A 379 -3.03 53.69 32.66
N PRO A 380 -2.79 54.25 31.46
CA PRO A 380 -3.93 54.53 30.58
C PRO A 380 -3.72 54.34 29.07
N ASP A 381 -4.87 54.41 28.38
CA ASP A 381 -5.20 54.26 26.96
C ASP A 381 -4.49 55.18 25.96
N SER A 382 -4.48 54.76 24.69
CA SER A 382 -4.73 55.67 23.56
C SER A 382 -5.20 54.95 22.27
N GLY A 383 -6.44 55.26 21.87
CA GLY A 383 -6.97 55.27 20.48
C GLY A 383 -7.38 53.91 19.91
N GLY A 384 -8.62 53.66 19.49
CA GLY A 384 -9.70 54.52 19.02
C GLY A 384 -10.30 53.82 17.79
N LEU A 385 -11.42 53.11 17.98
CA LEU A 385 -12.19 52.44 16.93
C LEU A 385 -13.64 52.89 17.05
N GLU A 386 -14.25 53.30 15.93
CA GLU A 386 -15.69 53.37 15.66
C GLU A 386 -15.88 53.76 14.16
N PRO A 387 -17.03 53.53 13.50
CA PRO A 387 -17.22 52.38 12.61
C PRO A 387 -17.73 52.78 11.21
N LEU A 388 -17.53 51.93 10.20
CA LEU A 388 -18.34 51.88 8.97
C LEU A 388 -17.94 50.62 8.20
N TRP A 389 -18.94 49.88 7.69
CA TRP A 389 -18.91 48.80 6.66
C TRP A 389 -19.85 47.61 6.95
N VAL A 390 -20.79 47.71 7.89
CA VAL A 390 -21.83 46.67 8.10
C VAL A 390 -22.94 46.68 7.02
N ALA A 391 -23.01 47.67 6.13
CA ALA A 391 -24.11 47.77 5.15
C ALA A 391 -23.90 47.05 3.80
N LEU A 392 -22.74 46.44 3.53
CA LEU A 392 -22.48 45.74 2.26
C LEU A 392 -22.46 44.20 2.36
N GLY A 393 -22.45 43.65 3.58
CA GLY A 393 -22.45 42.19 3.82
C GLY A 393 -23.84 41.54 3.74
N VAL A 394 -24.92 42.30 3.92
CA VAL A 394 -26.28 41.72 4.05
C VAL A 394 -26.98 41.52 2.69
N ALA A 395 -26.59 42.26 1.64
CA ALA A 395 -27.20 42.12 0.31
C ALA A 395 -26.63 40.92 -0.49
N ALA A 396 -25.36 40.54 -0.27
CA ALA A 396 -24.73 39.41 -0.96
C ALA A 396 -25.20 38.04 -0.44
N ALA A 397 -25.53 37.95 0.86
CA ALA A 397 -26.02 36.72 1.48
C ALA A 397 -27.46 36.37 1.05
N ALA A 398 -28.32 37.36 0.75
CA ALA A 398 -29.69 37.12 0.33
C ALA A 398 -29.80 36.60 -1.12
N VAL A 399 -28.91 37.02 -2.02
CA VAL A 399 -28.90 36.57 -3.42
C VAL A 399 -28.38 35.14 -3.55
N LEU A 400 -27.39 34.75 -2.74
CA LEU A 400 -26.86 33.39 -2.71
C LEU A 400 -27.84 32.38 -2.08
N ALA A 401 -28.62 32.79 -1.08
CA ALA A 401 -29.67 31.94 -0.50
C ALA A 401 -30.82 31.66 -1.49
N ALA A 402 -31.19 32.64 -2.33
CA ALA A 402 -32.23 32.45 -3.36
C ALA A 402 -31.78 31.56 -4.52
N ALA A 403 -30.49 31.60 -4.91
CA ALA A 403 -29.93 30.79 -5.98
C ALA A 403 -29.87 29.28 -5.65
N VAL A 404 -29.81 28.91 -4.37
CA VAL A 404 -29.78 27.51 -3.90
C VAL A 404 -31.18 26.97 -3.57
N ALA A 405 -32.06 27.80 -2.99
CA ALA A 405 -33.38 27.34 -2.54
C ALA A 405 -34.34 27.00 -3.70
N VAL A 406 -34.29 27.74 -4.81
CA VAL A 406 -35.19 27.56 -5.97
C VAL A 406 -34.95 26.24 -6.73
N PRO A 407 -33.70 25.82 -7.04
CA PRO A 407 -33.46 24.51 -7.66
C PRO A 407 -33.78 23.34 -6.72
N MET A 408 -33.53 23.47 -5.41
CA MET A 408 -33.86 22.41 -4.42
C MET A 408 -35.38 22.19 -4.28
N LEU A 409 -36.19 23.25 -4.28
CA LEU A 409 -37.66 23.14 -4.23
C LEU A 409 -38.25 22.54 -5.52
N ARG A 410 -37.65 22.80 -6.68
CA ARG A 410 -38.03 22.15 -7.95
C ARG A 410 -37.61 20.67 -8.03
N ALA A 411 -36.46 20.30 -7.48
CA ALA A 411 -36.03 18.91 -7.39
C ALA A 411 -36.91 18.08 -6.44
N ARG A 412 -37.38 18.70 -5.34
CA ARG A 412 -38.23 18.03 -4.35
C ARG A 412 -39.66 17.78 -4.87
N ARG A 413 -40.21 18.66 -5.72
CA ARG A 413 -41.51 18.45 -6.39
C ARG A 413 -41.48 17.39 -7.51
N ARG A 414 -40.32 17.03 -8.04
CA ARG A 414 -40.16 15.95 -9.04
C ARG A 414 -39.99 14.55 -8.43
N ARG A 415 -39.83 14.43 -7.11
CA ARG A 415 -39.69 13.15 -6.40
C ARG A 415 -41.00 12.61 -5.82
N SER A 416 -42.13 13.25 -6.08
CA SER A 416 -43.46 12.78 -5.69
C SER A 416 -44.15 12.08 -6.86
N ALA A 417 -43.54 11.01 -7.36
CA ALA A 417 -44.23 10.00 -8.15
C ALA A 417 -43.95 8.63 -7.48
N PRO A 418 -44.99 7.85 -7.13
CA PRO A 418 -44.78 6.57 -6.46
C PRO A 418 -44.09 5.58 -7.39
N VAL A 419 -43.01 4.97 -6.91
CA VAL A 419 -42.30 3.85 -7.58
C VAL A 419 -43.18 2.59 -7.45
N PRO A 420 -43.42 1.82 -8.53
CA PRO A 420 -44.15 0.55 -8.43
C PRO A 420 -43.35 -0.47 -7.61
N ALA A 421 -44.04 -1.24 -6.76
CA ALA A 421 -43.45 -2.25 -5.90
C ALA A 421 -42.69 -3.31 -6.71
N ALA A 422 -41.49 -3.66 -6.25
CA ALA A 422 -40.68 -4.73 -6.83
C ALA A 422 -41.39 -6.10 -6.70
N PRO A 423 -41.34 -6.97 -7.72
CA PRO A 423 -41.87 -8.32 -7.62
C PRO A 423 -41.08 -9.14 -6.58
N PRO A 424 -41.72 -10.12 -5.91
CA PRO A 424 -41.07 -10.93 -4.88
C PRO A 424 -39.91 -11.75 -5.46
N LEU A 425 -38.81 -11.81 -4.71
CA LEU A 425 -37.62 -12.59 -5.04
C LEU A 425 -37.96 -14.08 -5.19
N PRO A 426 -37.41 -14.79 -6.20
CA PRO A 426 -37.54 -16.23 -6.30
C PRO A 426 -36.80 -16.92 -5.12
N PRO A 427 -37.25 -18.11 -4.70
CA PRO A 427 -36.62 -18.85 -3.61
C PRO A 427 -35.18 -19.26 -3.97
N PRO A 428 -34.30 -19.45 -2.97
CA PRO A 428 -32.90 -19.79 -3.21
C PRO A 428 -32.77 -21.13 -3.94
N TYR A 429 -31.99 -21.10 -5.01
CA TYR A 429 -31.66 -22.25 -5.84
C TYR A 429 -30.82 -23.25 -5.02
N SER A 430 -31.32 -24.47 -4.81
CA SER A 430 -30.52 -25.60 -4.30
C SER A 430 -29.79 -26.25 -5.47
N PRO A 431 -28.45 -26.30 -5.49
CA PRO A 431 -27.75 -27.11 -6.46
C PRO A 431 -27.84 -28.59 -6.06
N TYR A 432 -28.41 -29.40 -6.96
CA TYR A 432 -28.27 -30.86 -7.11
C TYR A 432 -28.04 -31.71 -5.87
N GLY A 433 -29.04 -32.55 -5.54
CA GLY A 433 -28.90 -33.62 -4.56
C GLY A 433 -27.84 -34.64 -4.98
N HIS A 434 -26.86 -34.86 -4.10
CA HIS A 434 -26.01 -36.04 -4.14
C HIS A 434 -26.85 -37.30 -3.84
N PRO A 435 -26.75 -38.39 -4.62
CA PRO A 435 -27.27 -39.68 -4.16
C PRO A 435 -26.46 -40.16 -2.95
N PRO A 436 -27.08 -40.88 -2.00
CA PRO A 436 -26.41 -41.29 -0.77
C PRO A 436 -25.23 -42.21 -1.07
N GLN A 437 -24.02 -41.79 -0.69
CA GLN A 437 -22.83 -42.64 -0.68
C GLN A 437 -22.98 -43.68 0.44
N GLN A 438 -22.91 -44.96 0.06
CA GLN A 438 -22.72 -46.05 1.01
C GLN A 438 -21.34 -45.94 1.68
N PRO A 439 -21.20 -46.24 2.99
CA PRO A 439 -19.90 -46.28 3.63
C PRO A 439 -19.04 -47.44 3.09
N PRO A 440 -17.72 -47.27 2.95
CA PRO A 440 -16.84 -48.32 2.46
C PRO A 440 -16.72 -49.48 3.46
N ALA A 441 -16.69 -50.70 2.92
CA ALA A 441 -16.45 -51.92 3.68
C ALA A 441 -15.01 -51.92 4.25
N TYR A 442 -14.90 -52.11 5.56
CA TYR A 442 -13.63 -52.39 6.25
C TYR A 442 -13.07 -53.74 5.75
N GLY A 443 -11.95 -53.69 5.04
CA GLY A 443 -11.09 -54.86 4.80
C GLY A 443 -10.07 -55.03 5.94
N PRO A 444 -9.63 -56.26 6.27
CA PRO A 444 -8.68 -56.50 7.35
C PRO A 444 -7.26 -56.03 6.98
N PRO A 445 -6.42 -55.68 7.97
CA PRO A 445 -5.10 -55.09 7.72
C PRO A 445 -4.10 -56.10 7.12
N PRO A 446 -3.13 -55.65 6.30
CA PRO A 446 -2.08 -56.51 5.74
C PRO A 446 -1.15 -57.06 6.83
N GLY A 447 -0.93 -58.37 6.79
CA GLY A 447 -0.05 -59.09 7.72
C GLY A 447 1.43 -58.73 7.55
N HIS A 448 2.11 -58.63 8.68
CA HIS A 448 3.56 -58.52 8.78
C HIS A 448 4.24 -59.78 8.23
N VAL A 449 5.10 -59.61 7.22
CA VAL A 449 5.99 -60.67 6.72
C VAL A 449 7.29 -60.59 7.51
N MET A 450 7.58 -61.62 8.32
CA MET A 450 8.89 -61.81 8.95
C MET A 450 9.95 -62.25 7.92
N PRO A 451 11.20 -61.78 8.04
CA PRO A 451 12.31 -62.30 7.22
C PRO A 451 12.80 -63.67 7.73
N PRO A 452 13.34 -64.54 6.86
CA PRO A 452 13.80 -65.87 7.22
C PRO A 452 15.16 -65.84 7.95
N PRO A 453 15.49 -66.87 8.75
CA PRO A 453 16.75 -66.93 9.49
C PRO A 453 17.96 -67.31 8.62
N PRO A 454 19.19 -66.97 9.03
CA PRO A 454 20.39 -67.20 8.25
C PRO A 454 20.81 -68.68 8.29
N GLY A 455 20.98 -69.27 7.11
CA GLY A 455 21.48 -70.63 6.93
C GLY A 455 23.01 -70.71 7.05
N SER A 456 23.48 -71.59 7.93
CA SER A 456 24.85 -72.07 8.03
C SER A 456 25.19 -72.99 6.86
N GLY A 457 26.44 -72.91 6.37
CA GLY A 457 26.88 -73.48 5.10
C GLY A 457 27.44 -74.91 5.11
N GLN A 458 28.26 -75.13 4.08
CA GLN A 458 29.00 -76.33 3.64
C GLN A 458 28.19 -77.34 2.82
N ASP A 459 28.72 -78.05 1.82
CA ASP A 459 29.90 -77.99 0.94
C ASP A 459 29.72 -79.20 -0.03
N GLN A 460 30.43 -79.19 -1.17
CA GLN A 460 30.67 -80.32 -2.11
C GLN A 460 29.51 -80.68 -3.05
N GLY A 461 29.70 -81.05 -4.31
CA GLY A 461 30.88 -81.44 -5.08
C GLY A 461 30.42 -81.88 -6.48
N ARG A 462 31.36 -82.07 -7.39
CA ARG A 462 31.21 -82.30 -8.84
C ARG A 462 30.31 -83.47 -9.27
N ARG A 463 29.76 -83.32 -10.50
CA ARG A 463 29.27 -84.30 -11.50
C ARG A 463 30.07 -85.62 -11.58
N PRO A 464 29.54 -86.69 -12.20
CA PRO A 464 28.45 -86.75 -13.22
C PRO A 464 27.16 -87.46 -12.82
#